data_AF-A0A8H6Q0I2-F1
#
_entry.id   AF-A0A8H6Q0I2-F1
#
_cell.length_a   1.000
_cell.length_b   1.000
_cell.length_c   1.000
_cell.angle_alpha   90.00
_cell.angle_beta   90.00
_cell.angle_gamma   90.00
#
_symmetry.space_group_name_H-M   'P 1'
#
loop_
_entity.id
_entity.type
_entity.pdbx_description
1 polymer ?
#
loop_
_entity_poly.entity_id
_entity_poly.type
_entity_poly.pdbx_seq_one_letter_code
_entity_poly.pdbx_strand_id
1 'polypeptide(L)'
;MSLKRKSTDLDSSNAENIPPEIDSDDERLNYIDWNCDQVRRRIRAFIESGEMKIGEFQNAIGVSSRSYLDFLGQNGRDKGFGSSTYINAARFFKKRELQGIKPPRKKRATKEMQKNVAEKYDVSGIHLDGESDQSVPVWDTCDVVRKKISAHLRGPDVTKAQFLRDIAKAAYPGTDKKLSANMLDAFLSKRGANAGNTSSVFYAAYVFFEKLRIRDNKPKTKFREEMEAVWGHEGGFDCVTPTHNGVWVTKGERPYVDKYGMLRIDRV
;
A
#
# COMPACT_ATOMS: atom_id res chain seq x y z
N MET A 1 -6.84 -20.44 -33.91
CA MET A 1 -7.16 -19.00 -34.02
C MET A 1 -8.08 -18.63 -32.86
N SER A 2 -7.66 -17.72 -31.99
CA SER A 2 -8.40 -17.36 -30.78
C SER A 2 -9.45 -16.30 -31.12
N LEU A 3 -10.73 -16.68 -31.09
CA LEU A 3 -11.86 -15.77 -31.32
C LEU A 3 -11.97 -14.80 -30.15
N LYS A 4 -11.50 -13.56 -30.36
CA LYS A 4 -11.76 -12.41 -29.48
C LYS A 4 -13.27 -12.23 -29.35
N ARG A 5 -13.82 -12.51 -28.17
CA ARG A 5 -15.21 -12.14 -27.83
C ARG A 5 -15.30 -10.61 -27.78
N LYS A 6 -16.11 -10.07 -28.69
CA LYS A 6 -16.47 -8.66 -28.83
C LYS A 6 -17.25 -8.23 -27.58
N SER A 7 -16.79 -7.18 -26.89
CA SER A 7 -17.51 -6.55 -25.78
C SER A 7 -18.75 -5.87 -26.34
N THR A 8 -19.93 -6.42 -26.08
CA THR A 8 -21.18 -5.68 -26.21
C THR A 8 -21.36 -4.93 -24.91
N ASP A 9 -20.98 -3.65 -24.92
CA ASP A 9 -21.34 -2.73 -23.85
C ASP A 9 -22.86 -2.60 -23.88
N LEU A 10 -23.52 -3.02 -22.80
CA LEU A 10 -24.96 -2.85 -22.62
C LEU A 10 -25.19 -1.38 -22.25
N ASP A 11 -25.76 -0.65 -23.20
CA ASP A 11 -26.20 0.72 -23.07
C ASP A 11 -27.25 0.81 -21.94
N SER A 12 -27.05 1.77 -21.02
CA SER A 12 -27.91 1.98 -19.85
C SER A 12 -29.24 2.67 -20.19
N SER A 13 -29.55 2.81 -21.48
CA SER A 13 -30.77 3.45 -21.98
C SER A 13 -31.83 2.48 -22.52
N ASN A 14 -31.58 1.16 -22.53
CA ASN A 14 -32.54 0.18 -23.05
C ASN A 14 -33.46 -0.35 -21.92
N ALA A 15 -34.65 0.23 -21.80
CA ALA A 15 -35.67 -0.09 -20.79
C ALA A 15 -36.32 -1.49 -20.94
N GLU A 16 -35.87 -2.33 -21.87
CA GLU A 16 -36.48 -3.64 -22.17
C GLU A 16 -35.71 -4.86 -21.61
N ASN A 17 -34.68 -4.67 -20.80
CA ASN A 17 -33.97 -5.76 -20.12
C ASN A 17 -33.94 -5.55 -18.61
N ILE A 18 -35.11 -5.33 -18.00
CA ILE A 18 -35.26 -5.37 -16.54
C ILE A 18 -35.21 -6.85 -16.13
N PRO A 19 -34.13 -7.32 -15.48
CA PRO A 19 -34.08 -8.68 -14.96
C PRO A 19 -35.22 -8.84 -13.95
N PRO A 20 -35.90 -10.00 -13.92
CA PRO A 20 -37.04 -10.19 -13.01
C PRO A 20 -36.65 -9.81 -11.59
N GLU A 21 -37.49 -9.00 -10.94
CA GLU A 21 -37.25 -8.62 -9.56
C GLU A 21 -37.29 -9.87 -8.69
N ILE A 22 -36.17 -10.19 -8.05
CA ILE A 22 -36.06 -11.36 -7.20
C ILE A 22 -36.69 -11.01 -5.86
N ASP A 23 -37.69 -11.78 -5.48
CA ASP A 23 -38.34 -11.65 -4.19
C ASP A 23 -37.32 -11.73 -3.04
N SER A 24 -37.52 -10.94 -2.00
CA SER A 24 -36.74 -11.01 -0.75
C SER A 24 -36.75 -12.40 -0.11
N ASP A 25 -37.80 -13.18 -0.38
CA ASP A 25 -37.99 -14.53 0.16
C ASP A 25 -37.53 -15.65 -0.80
N ASP A 26 -36.84 -15.32 -1.90
CA ASP A 26 -36.28 -16.34 -2.81
C ASP A 26 -35.29 -17.24 -2.06
N GLU A 27 -35.57 -18.54 -2.06
CA GLU A 27 -34.81 -19.58 -1.35
C GLU A 27 -33.34 -19.60 -1.75
N ARG A 28 -32.99 -19.19 -2.98
CA ARG A 28 -31.62 -19.10 -3.47
C ARG A 28 -30.78 -18.07 -2.70
N LEU A 29 -31.43 -17.09 -2.06
CA LEU A 29 -30.76 -16.10 -1.22
C LEU A 29 -30.29 -16.69 0.12
N ASN A 30 -30.80 -17.86 0.52
CA ASN A 30 -30.38 -18.54 1.76
C ASN A 30 -29.00 -19.20 1.63
N TYR A 31 -28.52 -19.43 0.41
CA TYR A 31 -27.20 -20.01 0.16
C TYR A 31 -26.11 -18.94 0.11
N ILE A 32 -25.29 -18.87 1.17
CA ILE A 32 -24.17 -17.94 1.27
C ILE A 32 -22.90 -18.59 0.74
N ASP A 33 -22.49 -18.20 -0.47
CA ASP A 33 -21.28 -18.74 -1.13
C ASP A 33 -19.96 -18.12 -0.64
N TRP A 34 -20.03 -17.11 0.22
CA TRP A 34 -18.88 -16.25 0.53
C TRP A 34 -18.60 -16.21 2.01
N ASN A 35 -17.33 -16.39 2.38
CA ASN A 35 -16.89 -16.24 3.77
C ASN A 35 -16.88 -14.76 4.21
N CYS A 36 -16.64 -14.53 5.51
CA CYS A 36 -16.70 -13.18 6.10
C CYS A 36 -15.72 -12.20 5.44
N ASP A 37 -14.49 -12.63 5.15
CA ASP A 37 -13.49 -11.77 4.47
C ASP A 37 -13.93 -11.40 3.04
N GLN A 38 -14.56 -12.33 2.34
CA GLN A 38 -15.10 -12.12 1.00
C GLN A 38 -16.29 -11.15 1.02
N VAL A 39 -17.20 -11.26 2.00
CA VAL A 39 -18.33 -10.34 2.17
C VAL A 39 -17.81 -8.94 2.57
N ARG A 40 -16.87 -8.83 3.51
CA ARG A 40 -16.26 -7.54 3.88
C ARG A 40 -15.60 -6.84 2.69
N ARG A 41 -14.89 -7.58 1.84
CA ARG A 41 -14.30 -7.03 0.60
C ARG A 41 -15.36 -6.50 -0.37
N ARG A 42 -16.48 -7.22 -0.53
CA ARG A 42 -17.60 -6.78 -1.38
C ARG A 42 -18.27 -5.52 -0.85
N ILE A 43 -18.52 -5.45 0.46
CA ILE A 43 -19.06 -4.24 1.11
C ILE A 43 -18.15 -3.04 0.82
N ARG A 44 -16.84 -3.18 1.08
CA ARG A 44 -15.88 -2.08 0.86
C ARG A 44 -15.85 -1.64 -0.61
N ALA A 45 -15.81 -2.59 -1.55
CA ALA A 45 -15.82 -2.28 -2.98
C ALA A 45 -17.13 -1.59 -3.43
N PHE A 46 -18.27 -1.98 -2.87
CA PHE A 46 -19.58 -1.39 -3.16
C PHE A 46 -19.71 0.04 -2.64
N ILE A 47 -19.21 0.31 -1.44
CA ILE A 47 -19.19 1.68 -0.91
C ILE A 47 -18.15 2.53 -1.66
N GLU A 48 -16.96 1.99 -1.96
CA GLU A 48 -15.91 2.69 -2.72
C GLU A 48 -16.34 3.04 -4.16
N SER A 49 -17.25 2.28 -4.78
CA SER A 49 -17.73 2.60 -6.13
C SER A 49 -18.62 3.85 -6.17
N GLY A 50 -19.17 4.23 -5.02
CA GLY A 50 -20.10 5.35 -4.89
C GLY A 50 -21.53 5.01 -5.32
N GLU A 51 -21.87 3.72 -5.54
CA GLU A 51 -23.24 3.31 -5.86
C GLU A 51 -24.22 3.57 -4.71
N MET A 52 -23.74 3.54 -3.46
CA MET A 52 -24.55 3.77 -2.27
C MET A 52 -23.68 4.32 -1.13
N LYS A 53 -24.22 5.25 -0.34
CA LYS A 53 -23.56 5.71 0.88
C LYS A 53 -23.66 4.66 1.98
N ILE A 54 -22.78 4.75 2.98
CA ILE A 54 -22.74 3.80 4.10
C ILE A 54 -24.11 3.69 4.81
N GLY A 55 -24.76 4.82 5.11
CA GLY A 55 -26.07 4.83 5.78
C GLY A 55 -27.20 4.24 4.92
N GLU A 56 -27.20 4.54 3.62
CA GLU A 56 -28.15 3.96 2.66
C GLU A 56 -27.96 2.44 2.58
N PHE A 57 -26.73 1.96 2.56
CA PHE A 57 -26.42 0.53 2.54
C PHE A 57 -26.82 -0.17 3.84
N GLN A 58 -26.55 0.45 4.99
CA GLN A 58 -26.99 -0.06 6.30
C GLN A 58 -28.51 -0.24 6.35
N ASN A 59 -29.26 0.76 5.86
CA ASN A 59 -30.70 0.70 5.75
C ASN A 59 -31.16 -0.40 4.77
N ALA A 60 -30.52 -0.50 3.60
CA ALA A 60 -30.86 -1.49 2.59
C ALA A 60 -30.68 -2.95 3.06
N ILE A 61 -29.70 -3.21 3.93
CA ILE A 61 -29.49 -4.55 4.52
C ILE A 61 -30.12 -4.69 5.91
N GLY A 62 -30.83 -3.67 6.41
CA GLY A 62 -31.53 -3.71 7.69
C GLY A 62 -30.62 -3.91 8.91
N VAL A 63 -29.45 -3.27 8.95
CA VAL A 63 -28.53 -3.37 10.11
C VAL A 63 -28.20 -2.01 10.71
N SER A 64 -27.99 -2.00 12.03
CA SER A 64 -27.52 -0.80 12.72
C SER A 64 -26.09 -0.44 12.35
N SER A 65 -25.74 0.84 12.46
CA SER A 65 -24.36 1.30 12.24
C SER A 65 -23.35 0.61 13.15
N ARG A 66 -23.75 0.24 14.38
CA ARG A 66 -22.90 -0.52 15.32
C ARG A 66 -22.58 -1.91 14.78
N SER A 67 -23.60 -2.67 14.36
CA SER A 67 -23.42 -4.02 13.78
C SER A 67 -22.57 -3.99 12.51
N TYR A 68 -22.74 -2.96 11.68
CA TYR A 68 -21.95 -2.74 10.48
C TYR A 68 -20.46 -2.52 10.81
N LEU A 69 -20.17 -1.60 11.74
CA LEU A 69 -18.81 -1.27 12.15
C LEU A 69 -18.13 -2.46 12.85
N ASP A 70 -18.84 -3.17 13.72
CA ASP A 70 -18.30 -4.35 14.42
C ASP A 70 -17.93 -5.46 13.45
N PHE A 71 -18.75 -5.72 12.43
CA PHE A 71 -18.41 -6.71 11.41
C PHE A 71 -17.20 -6.27 10.57
N LEU A 72 -17.16 -5.01 10.12
CA LEU A 72 -16.06 -4.50 9.29
C LEU A 72 -14.74 -4.32 10.02
N GLY A 73 -14.76 -4.15 11.34
CA GLY A 73 -13.58 -4.07 12.20
C GLY A 73 -12.94 -5.43 12.50
N GLN A 74 -13.65 -6.54 12.25
CA GLN A 74 -13.15 -7.89 12.44
C GLN A 74 -12.26 -8.36 11.27
N ASN A 75 -11.38 -9.32 11.56
CA ASN A 75 -10.47 -9.94 10.58
C ASN A 75 -10.47 -11.47 10.75
N GLY A 76 -10.36 -12.19 9.63
CA GLY A 76 -10.31 -13.66 9.61
C GLY A 76 -11.45 -14.27 8.82
N ARG A 77 -11.17 -15.41 8.16
CA ARG A 77 -12.03 -16.06 7.17
C ARG A 77 -13.49 -16.18 7.61
N ASP A 78 -13.71 -16.66 8.83
CA ASP A 78 -15.04 -16.97 9.37
C ASP A 78 -15.41 -16.08 10.57
N LYS A 79 -14.59 -15.07 10.88
CA LYS A 79 -14.84 -14.18 12.01
C LYS A 79 -15.97 -13.21 11.66
N GLY A 80 -17.12 -13.47 12.27
CA GLY A 80 -18.37 -12.72 12.10
C GLY A 80 -19.48 -13.48 11.38
N PHE A 81 -19.35 -14.81 11.22
CA PHE A 81 -20.32 -15.62 10.43
C PHE A 81 -21.75 -15.59 10.98
N GLY A 82 -21.93 -15.40 12.29
CA GLY A 82 -23.24 -15.26 12.92
C GLY A 82 -23.76 -13.83 12.97
N SER A 83 -23.08 -12.85 12.36
CA SER A 83 -23.52 -11.46 12.39
C SER A 83 -24.63 -11.20 11.38
N SER A 84 -25.62 -10.39 11.77
CA SER A 84 -26.67 -9.93 10.86
C SER A 84 -26.09 -9.19 9.65
N THR A 85 -25.03 -8.40 9.84
CA THR A 85 -24.32 -7.72 8.75
C THR A 85 -23.77 -8.71 7.72
N TYR A 86 -23.18 -9.82 8.14
CA TYR A 86 -22.66 -10.84 7.23
C TYR A 86 -23.79 -11.48 6.40
N ILE A 87 -24.83 -11.98 7.07
CA ILE A 87 -25.93 -12.70 6.44
C ILE A 87 -26.68 -11.77 5.48
N ASN A 88 -27.07 -10.59 5.94
CA ASN A 88 -27.89 -9.66 5.14
C ASN A 88 -27.09 -9.05 3.98
N ALA A 89 -25.81 -8.74 4.17
CA ALA A 89 -24.97 -8.28 3.07
C ALA A 89 -24.72 -9.39 2.03
N ALA A 90 -24.55 -10.64 2.46
CA ALA A 90 -24.41 -11.77 1.54
C ALA A 90 -25.69 -11.94 0.70
N ARG A 91 -26.88 -11.92 1.33
CA ARG A 91 -28.18 -11.92 0.63
C ARG A 91 -28.29 -10.77 -0.36
N PHE A 92 -27.92 -9.55 0.05
CA PHE A 92 -27.96 -8.37 -0.82
C PHE A 92 -27.11 -8.54 -2.08
N PHE A 93 -25.86 -8.99 -1.94
CA PHE A 93 -24.99 -9.22 -3.10
C PHE A 93 -25.43 -10.42 -3.94
N LYS A 94 -26.03 -11.45 -3.33
CA LYS A 94 -26.58 -12.60 -4.05
C LYS A 94 -27.80 -12.21 -4.89
N LYS A 95 -28.71 -11.39 -4.34
CA LYS A 95 -29.84 -10.82 -5.08
C LYS A 95 -29.36 -10.04 -6.30
N ARG A 96 -28.35 -9.19 -6.14
CA ARG A 96 -27.74 -8.44 -7.25
C ARG A 96 -27.08 -9.35 -8.29
N GLU A 97 -26.39 -10.39 -7.87
CA GLU A 97 -25.78 -11.38 -8.77
C GLU A 97 -26.84 -12.11 -9.60
N LEU A 98 -27.92 -12.57 -8.96
CA LEU A 98 -29.02 -13.27 -9.62
C LEU A 98 -29.82 -12.33 -10.56
N GLN A 99 -29.90 -11.04 -10.24
CA GLN A 99 -30.41 -10.00 -11.14
C GLN A 99 -29.43 -9.62 -12.26
N GLY A 100 -28.29 -10.29 -12.39
CA GLY A 100 -27.29 -9.98 -13.42
C GLY A 100 -26.58 -8.64 -13.22
N ILE A 101 -26.76 -7.97 -12.08
CA ILE A 101 -26.08 -6.72 -11.75
C ILE A 101 -24.64 -7.07 -11.38
N LYS A 102 -23.72 -6.76 -12.28
CA LYS A 102 -22.29 -7.04 -12.08
C LYS A 102 -21.78 -6.31 -10.84
N PRO A 103 -20.90 -6.94 -10.05
CA PRO A 103 -20.31 -6.28 -8.89
C PRO A 103 -19.53 -5.05 -9.33
N PRO A 104 -19.57 -3.95 -8.55
CA PRO A 104 -18.79 -2.77 -8.85
C PRO A 104 -17.33 -3.12 -9.01
N ARG A 105 -16.77 -2.72 -10.15
CA ARG A 105 -15.33 -2.74 -10.34
C ARG A 105 -14.78 -1.45 -9.75
N LYS A 106 -13.73 -1.57 -8.93
CA LYS A 106 -12.96 -0.42 -8.48
C LYS A 106 -12.64 0.45 -9.70
N LYS A 107 -13.09 1.71 -9.69
CA LYS A 107 -12.81 2.66 -10.79
C LYS A 107 -11.29 2.66 -10.99
N ARG A 108 -10.84 2.27 -12.18
CA ARG A 108 -9.42 2.37 -12.54
C ARG A 108 -9.07 3.85 -12.54
N ALA A 109 -7.92 4.21 -11.97
CA ALA A 109 -7.41 5.58 -12.05
C ALA A 109 -7.44 6.03 -13.52
N THR A 110 -8.03 7.20 -13.78
CA THR A 110 -8.08 7.75 -15.13
C THR A 110 -6.66 8.03 -15.62
N LYS A 111 -6.44 8.06 -16.94
CA LYS A 111 -5.13 8.40 -17.52
C LYS A 111 -4.65 9.77 -17.04
N GLU A 112 -5.58 10.70 -16.85
CA GLU A 112 -5.34 12.06 -16.40
C GLU A 112 -4.87 12.12 -14.95
N MET A 113 -5.51 11.37 -14.05
CA MET A 113 -5.05 11.23 -12.65
C MET A 113 -3.65 10.60 -12.59
N GLN A 114 -3.38 9.58 -13.41
CA GLN A 114 -2.05 8.96 -13.47
C GLN A 114 -0.98 9.94 -13.97
N LYS A 115 -1.32 10.76 -14.98
CA LYS A 115 -0.42 11.80 -15.50
C LYS A 115 -0.12 12.85 -14.44
N ASN A 116 -1.14 13.37 -13.76
CA ASN A 116 -0.98 14.37 -12.69
C ASN A 116 -0.11 13.84 -11.53
N VAL A 117 -0.29 12.56 -11.15
CA VAL A 117 0.55 11.92 -10.12
C VAL A 117 1.99 11.77 -10.60
N ALA A 118 2.20 11.35 -11.85
CA ALA A 118 3.54 11.20 -12.43
C ALA A 118 4.27 12.55 -12.49
N GLU A 119 3.62 13.62 -12.92
CA GLU A 119 4.18 14.98 -12.94
C GLU A 119 4.46 15.48 -11.51
N LYS A 120 3.54 15.25 -10.57
CA LYS A 120 3.71 15.64 -9.17
C LYS A 120 4.93 15.01 -8.52
N TYR A 121 5.32 13.80 -8.93
CA TYR A 121 6.47 13.08 -8.38
C TYR A 121 7.64 12.98 -9.35
N ASP A 122 7.65 13.78 -10.42
CA ASP A 122 8.78 13.80 -11.33
C ASP A 122 10.01 14.42 -10.65
N VAL A 123 11.10 13.68 -10.69
CA VAL A 123 12.42 14.03 -10.15
C VAL A 123 13.52 13.92 -11.20
N SER A 124 13.15 13.77 -12.47
CA SER A 124 14.11 13.57 -13.57
C SER A 124 15.07 14.75 -13.77
N GLY A 125 14.67 15.96 -13.40
CA GLY A 125 15.52 17.16 -13.47
C GLY A 125 16.48 17.36 -12.29
N ILE A 126 16.47 16.48 -11.28
CA ILE A 126 17.35 16.58 -10.12
C ILE A 126 18.41 15.49 -10.19
N HIS A 127 19.67 15.91 -10.08
CA HIS A 127 20.84 15.04 -9.99
C HIS A 127 21.40 15.05 -8.56
N LEU A 128 21.79 13.87 -8.06
CA LEU A 128 22.52 13.74 -6.80
C LEU A 128 23.96 13.29 -7.05
N ASP A 129 24.88 13.74 -6.21
CA ASP A 129 26.27 13.26 -6.23
C ASP A 129 26.31 11.75 -5.91
N GLY A 130 27.05 10.99 -6.72
CA GLY A 130 27.12 9.53 -6.63
C GLY A 130 25.96 8.79 -7.31
N GLU A 131 25.04 9.50 -8.00
CA GLU A 131 23.91 8.85 -8.67
C GLU A 131 24.33 7.94 -9.85
N SER A 132 25.33 8.34 -10.62
CA SER A 132 25.84 7.54 -11.76
C SER A 132 26.37 6.18 -11.31
N ASP A 133 27.02 6.16 -10.15
CA ASP A 133 27.74 4.99 -9.63
C ASP A 133 26.93 4.25 -8.56
N GLN A 134 25.69 4.69 -8.33
CA GLN A 134 24.80 4.15 -7.29
C GLN A 134 25.42 4.21 -5.88
N SER A 135 26.21 5.25 -5.63
CA SER A 135 26.96 5.51 -4.39
C SER A 135 26.44 6.72 -3.61
N VAL A 136 25.21 7.17 -3.90
CA VAL A 136 24.59 8.31 -3.21
C VAL A 136 24.60 8.08 -1.69
N PRO A 137 25.23 8.96 -0.90
CA PRO A 137 25.23 8.86 0.55
C PRO A 137 23.81 8.87 1.13
N VAL A 138 23.49 7.84 1.91
CA VAL A 138 22.21 7.71 2.61
C VAL A 138 22.32 8.34 4.00
N TRP A 139 21.32 9.12 4.42
CA TRP A 139 21.36 9.74 5.76
C TRP A 139 20.02 9.64 6.49
N ASP A 140 19.12 8.80 6.01
CA ASP A 140 17.95 8.40 6.78
C ASP A 140 18.16 6.99 7.30
N THR A 141 17.64 6.72 8.49
CA THR A 141 17.50 5.35 8.99
C THR A 141 16.36 4.61 8.26
N CYS A 142 16.36 3.28 8.32
CA CYS A 142 15.28 2.46 7.77
C CYS A 142 13.91 2.83 8.34
N ASP A 143 13.81 3.16 9.64
CA ASP A 143 12.56 3.62 10.26
C ASP A 143 12.06 4.94 9.66
N VAL A 144 12.95 5.89 9.36
CA VAL A 144 12.58 7.16 8.72
C VAL A 144 12.10 6.94 7.30
N VAL A 145 12.82 6.13 6.51
CA VAL A 145 12.40 5.80 5.14
C VAL A 145 11.05 5.06 5.14
N ARG A 146 10.82 4.10 6.05
CA ARG A 146 9.51 3.44 6.19
C ARG A 146 8.38 4.42 6.51
N LYS A 147 8.63 5.43 7.35
CA LYS A 147 7.65 6.51 7.62
C LYS A 147 7.37 7.34 6.36
N LYS A 148 8.40 7.72 5.60
CA LYS A 148 8.25 8.46 4.33
C LYS A 148 7.46 7.65 3.29
N ILE A 149 7.77 6.36 3.12
CA ILE A 149 7.02 5.46 2.23
C ILE A 149 5.55 5.37 2.66
N SER A 150 5.30 5.13 3.94
CA SER A 150 3.94 5.01 4.47
C SER A 150 3.13 6.30 4.26
N ALA A 151 3.76 7.47 4.43
CA ALA A 151 3.12 8.75 4.16
C ALA A 151 2.84 8.96 2.67
N HIS A 152 3.78 8.61 1.79
CA HIS A 152 3.62 8.71 0.34
C HIS A 152 2.50 7.81 -0.18
N LEU A 153 2.41 6.57 0.29
CA LEU A 153 1.37 5.61 -0.10
C LEU A 153 -0.03 5.94 0.46
N ARG A 154 -0.15 6.87 1.42
CA ARG A 154 -1.46 7.39 1.87
C ARG A 154 -2.03 8.46 0.95
N GLY A 155 -1.23 9.01 0.04
CA GLY A 155 -1.71 10.00 -0.92
C GLY A 155 -2.82 9.42 -1.80
N PRO A 156 -3.87 10.20 -2.11
CA PRO A 156 -4.84 9.77 -3.11
C PRO A 156 -4.11 9.48 -4.42
N ASP A 157 -4.52 8.41 -5.10
CA ASP A 157 -4.06 8.04 -6.44
C ASP A 157 -2.62 7.52 -6.57
N VAL A 158 -1.91 7.36 -5.44
CA VAL A 158 -0.59 6.70 -5.41
C VAL A 158 -0.77 5.20 -5.23
N THR A 159 -0.22 4.41 -6.16
CA THR A 159 -0.20 2.94 -6.06
C THR A 159 1.20 2.44 -5.70
N LYS A 160 1.30 1.32 -4.98
CA LYS A 160 2.59 0.65 -4.72
C LYS A 160 3.37 0.39 -6.01
N ALA A 161 2.69 0.00 -7.07
CA ALA A 161 3.32 -0.29 -8.36
C ALA A 161 3.88 0.97 -9.03
N GLN A 162 3.18 2.10 -8.94
CA GLN A 162 3.69 3.38 -9.44
C GLN A 162 4.89 3.83 -8.61
N PHE A 163 4.77 3.81 -7.28
CA PHE A 163 5.86 4.16 -6.37
C PHE A 163 7.13 3.33 -6.64
N LEU A 164 7.00 2.02 -6.84
CA LEU A 164 8.15 1.15 -7.17
C LEU A 164 8.82 1.51 -8.51
N ARG A 165 8.05 1.96 -9.51
CA ARG A 165 8.59 2.47 -10.78
C ARG A 165 9.32 3.80 -10.57
N ASP A 166 8.72 4.70 -9.80
CA ASP A 166 9.27 6.03 -9.56
C ASP A 166 10.59 5.95 -8.80
N ILE A 167 10.68 5.17 -7.73
CA ILE A 167 11.93 5.01 -6.98
C ILE A 167 13.00 4.26 -7.78
N ALA A 168 12.62 3.30 -8.63
CA ALA A 168 13.57 2.58 -9.47
C ALA A 168 14.16 3.51 -10.55
N LYS A 169 13.30 4.30 -11.21
CA LYS A 169 13.71 5.31 -12.19
C LYS A 169 14.61 6.38 -11.56
N ALA A 170 14.29 6.81 -10.34
CA ALA A 170 15.03 7.85 -9.65
C ALA A 170 16.42 7.39 -9.16
N ALA A 171 16.55 6.14 -8.74
CA ALA A 171 17.78 5.62 -8.14
C ALA A 171 18.71 4.90 -9.11
N TYR A 172 18.17 4.41 -10.24
CA TYR A 172 18.91 3.64 -11.23
C TYR A 172 18.65 4.15 -12.65
N PRO A 173 18.92 5.45 -12.93
CA PRO A 173 18.69 6.03 -14.25
C PRO A 173 19.49 5.27 -15.31
N GLY A 174 18.87 5.03 -16.48
CA GLY A 174 19.52 4.33 -17.59
C GLY A 174 19.64 2.81 -17.42
N THR A 175 19.09 2.23 -16.35
CA THR A 175 19.07 0.77 -16.14
C THR A 175 17.65 0.20 -16.23
N ASP A 176 17.54 -1.10 -16.53
CA ASP A 176 16.28 -1.85 -16.49
C ASP A 176 15.95 -2.42 -15.10
N LYS A 177 16.58 -1.89 -14.04
CA LYS A 177 16.41 -2.40 -12.68
C LYS A 177 14.97 -2.21 -12.22
N LYS A 178 14.31 -3.32 -11.90
CA LYS A 178 12.92 -3.35 -11.40
C LYS A 178 12.91 -3.78 -9.94
N LEU A 179 12.11 -3.09 -9.14
CA LEU A 179 11.86 -3.45 -7.74
C LEU A 179 10.53 -4.17 -7.63
N SER A 180 10.49 -5.22 -6.80
CA SER A 180 9.31 -6.06 -6.64
C SER A 180 8.44 -5.62 -5.45
N ALA A 181 7.14 -5.91 -5.52
CA ALA A 181 6.20 -5.67 -4.43
C ALA A 181 6.57 -6.46 -3.16
N ASN A 182 7.06 -7.69 -3.32
CA ASN A 182 7.49 -8.52 -2.19
C ASN A 182 8.67 -7.90 -1.43
N MET A 183 9.62 -7.28 -2.14
CA MET A 183 10.74 -6.56 -1.49
C MET A 183 10.25 -5.35 -0.70
N LEU A 184 9.28 -4.61 -1.24
CA LEU A 184 8.66 -3.49 -0.53
C LEU A 184 7.94 -3.96 0.73
N ASP A 185 7.12 -4.99 0.62
CA ASP A 185 6.38 -5.54 1.76
C ASP A 185 7.30 -6.12 2.83
N ALA A 186 8.38 -6.81 2.41
CA ALA A 186 9.42 -7.32 3.31
C ALA A 186 10.23 -6.20 3.99
N PHE A 187 10.46 -5.07 3.32
CA PHE A 187 11.09 -3.91 3.94
C PHE A 187 10.14 -3.26 4.95
N LEU A 188 8.88 -3.04 4.57
CA LEU A 188 7.86 -2.38 5.40
C LEU A 188 7.48 -3.17 6.65
N SER A 189 7.61 -4.51 6.64
CA SER A 189 7.29 -5.37 7.78
C SER A 189 8.33 -5.36 8.90
N LYS A 190 9.57 -4.94 8.61
CA LYS A 190 10.68 -4.86 9.58
C LYS A 190 10.50 -3.69 10.56
N ARG A 191 11.28 -3.69 11.64
CA ARG A 191 11.33 -2.65 12.67
C ARG A 191 12.77 -2.43 13.15
N GLY A 192 13.13 -1.18 13.45
CA GLY A 192 14.47 -0.80 13.89
C GLY A 192 15.22 0.08 12.88
N ALA A 193 16.18 0.86 13.38
CA ALA A 193 16.87 1.91 12.63
C ALA A 193 17.68 1.37 11.44
N ASN A 194 18.29 0.19 11.53
CA ASN A 194 19.05 -0.44 10.45
C ASN A 194 18.36 -1.70 9.87
N ALA A 195 17.14 -2.02 10.30
CA ALA A 195 16.45 -3.22 9.87
C ALA A 195 15.98 -3.11 8.41
N GLY A 196 16.72 -3.77 7.51
CA GLY A 196 16.50 -3.70 6.05
C GLY A 196 17.43 -2.74 5.32
N ASN A 197 18.55 -2.35 5.93
CA ASN A 197 19.55 -1.45 5.38
C ASN A 197 20.17 -1.92 4.05
N THR A 198 20.29 -3.22 3.82
CA THR A 198 20.78 -3.79 2.55
C THR A 198 19.71 -3.91 1.46
N SER A 199 18.47 -3.49 1.74
CA SER A 199 17.38 -3.58 0.76
C SER A 199 17.55 -2.56 -0.35
N SER A 200 17.45 -2.98 -1.61
CA SER A 200 17.42 -2.04 -2.74
C SER A 200 16.24 -1.06 -2.67
N VAL A 201 15.14 -1.44 -2.01
CA VAL A 201 13.99 -0.54 -1.78
C VAL A 201 14.36 0.58 -0.80
N PHE A 202 15.21 0.31 0.20
CA PHE A 202 15.65 1.31 1.16
C PHE A 202 16.47 2.41 0.47
N TYR A 203 17.53 2.01 -0.23
CA TYR A 203 18.37 2.93 -1.00
C TYR A 203 17.55 3.70 -2.05
N ALA A 204 16.76 3.00 -2.87
CA ALA A 204 16.01 3.64 -3.94
C ALA A 204 14.95 4.61 -3.44
N ALA A 205 14.23 4.25 -2.37
CA ALA A 205 13.26 5.15 -1.75
C ALA A 205 13.94 6.38 -1.13
N TYR A 206 15.09 6.21 -0.48
CA TYR A 206 15.86 7.33 0.04
C TYR A 206 16.27 8.31 -1.07
N VAL A 207 16.90 7.81 -2.16
CA VAL A 207 17.31 8.65 -3.31
C VAL A 207 16.12 9.42 -3.87
N PHE A 208 14.98 8.75 -4.07
CA PHE A 208 13.76 9.38 -4.54
C PHE A 208 13.26 10.50 -3.61
N PHE A 209 13.18 10.25 -2.30
CA PHE A 209 12.73 11.27 -1.36
C PHE A 209 13.72 12.43 -1.20
N GLU A 210 15.02 12.17 -1.35
CA GLU A 210 16.03 13.21 -1.31
C GLU A 210 15.93 14.12 -2.55
N LYS A 211 15.75 13.54 -3.74
CA LYS A 211 15.46 14.32 -4.95
C LYS A 211 14.18 15.15 -4.82
N LEU A 212 13.11 14.56 -4.27
CA LEU A 212 11.86 15.28 -3.99
C LEU A 212 12.10 16.45 -3.02
N ARG A 213 12.93 16.27 -1.99
CA ARG A 213 13.28 17.34 -1.04
C ARG A 213 13.96 18.52 -1.74
N ILE A 214 14.95 18.23 -2.59
CA ILE A 214 15.70 19.26 -3.33
C ILE A 214 14.77 19.98 -4.32
N ARG A 215 14.00 19.23 -5.11
CA ARG A 215 13.03 19.80 -6.06
C ARG A 215 12.03 20.73 -5.38
N ASP A 216 11.51 20.31 -4.23
CA ASP A 216 10.52 21.08 -3.45
C ASP A 216 11.16 22.20 -2.60
N ASN A 217 12.48 22.42 -2.69
CA ASN A 217 13.24 23.38 -1.87
C ASN A 217 13.00 23.22 -0.35
N LYS A 218 12.83 21.99 0.11
CA LYS A 218 12.60 21.70 1.53
C LYS A 218 13.93 21.69 2.29
N PRO A 219 14.02 22.37 3.45
CA PRO A 219 15.22 22.34 4.28
C PRO A 219 15.49 20.92 4.80
N LYS A 220 16.74 20.68 5.22
CA LYS A 220 17.08 19.47 5.95
C LYS A 220 16.33 19.45 7.28
N THR A 221 15.94 18.26 7.73
CA THR A 221 15.36 18.11 9.07
C THR A 221 16.48 18.11 10.11
N LYS A 222 16.19 18.48 11.36
CA LYS A 222 17.16 18.36 12.45
C LYS A 222 17.75 16.95 12.57
N PHE A 223 16.91 15.92 12.40
CA PHE A 223 17.38 14.54 12.43
C PHE A 223 18.37 14.24 11.29
N ARG A 224 18.17 14.84 10.11
CA ARG A 224 19.10 14.71 8.99
C ARG A 224 20.46 15.35 9.30
N GLU A 225 20.49 16.51 9.93
CA GLU A 225 21.74 17.15 10.37
C GLU A 225 22.47 16.29 11.41
N GLU A 226 21.74 15.71 12.37
CA GLU A 226 22.30 14.76 13.34
C GLU A 226 22.89 13.51 12.64
N MET A 227 22.19 12.97 11.64
CA MET A 227 22.68 11.81 10.87
C MET A 227 23.94 12.14 10.07
N GLU A 228 24.02 13.34 9.49
CA GLU A 228 25.23 13.83 8.81
C GLU A 228 26.39 14.01 9.79
N ALA A 229 26.14 14.49 11.01
CA ALA A 229 27.18 14.59 12.04
C ALA A 229 27.68 13.22 12.51
N VAL A 230 26.78 12.23 12.65
CA VAL A 230 27.11 10.89 13.15
C VAL A 230 27.80 10.05 12.08
N TRP A 231 27.21 9.95 10.88
CA TRP A 231 27.69 9.08 9.79
C TRP A 231 28.61 9.80 8.81
N GLY A 232 28.90 11.09 9.03
CA GLY A 232 29.66 11.94 8.11
C GLY A 232 31.01 11.36 7.71
N HIS A 233 31.71 10.80 8.69
CA HIS A 233 33.02 10.18 8.52
C HIS A 233 32.99 8.86 7.73
N GLU A 234 31.86 8.15 7.72
CA GLU A 234 31.66 6.89 6.99
C GLU A 234 31.13 7.11 5.57
N GLY A 235 30.86 8.36 5.18
CA GLY A 235 30.27 8.67 3.88
C GLY A 235 28.78 8.32 3.76
N GLY A 236 28.09 8.12 4.89
CA GLY A 236 26.66 7.84 4.95
C GLY A 236 26.29 6.61 5.78
N PHE A 237 25.00 6.42 5.97
CA PHE A 237 24.39 5.29 6.65
C PHE A 237 24.74 3.98 5.94
N ASP A 238 25.16 2.98 6.73
CA ASP A 238 25.54 1.67 6.20
C ASP A 238 24.40 0.97 5.46
N CYS A 239 24.58 0.79 4.15
CA CYS A 239 23.65 0.12 3.24
C CYS A 239 24.15 -1.25 2.76
N VAL A 240 25.30 -1.73 3.26
CA VAL A 240 25.97 -2.92 2.73
C VAL A 240 26.09 -4.03 3.76
N THR A 241 26.24 -3.72 5.05
CA THR A 241 26.43 -4.74 6.09
C THR A 241 25.09 -5.27 6.58
N PRO A 242 24.79 -6.57 6.42
CA PRO A 242 23.52 -7.10 6.89
C PRO A 242 23.43 -7.14 8.42
N THR A 243 22.26 -6.77 8.93
CA THR A 243 21.96 -6.77 10.39
C THR A 243 21.84 -8.16 11.04
N HIS A 244 21.86 -9.24 10.26
CA HIS A 244 21.83 -10.61 10.79
C HIS A 244 23.24 -11.18 11.04
N ASN A 245 24.29 -10.42 10.72
CA ASN A 245 25.65 -10.80 11.08
C ASN A 245 25.78 -10.80 12.61
N GLY A 246 26.34 -11.88 13.16
CA GLY A 246 26.63 -11.97 14.60
C GLY A 246 27.65 -10.91 15.03
N VAL A 247 27.50 -10.41 16.25
CA VAL A 247 28.44 -9.48 16.87
C VAL A 247 29.19 -10.20 17.98
N TRP A 248 30.52 -10.16 17.94
CA TRP A 248 31.36 -10.64 19.03
C TRP A 248 31.39 -9.60 20.15
N VAL A 249 31.04 -10.02 21.36
CA VAL A 249 31.06 -9.16 22.56
C VAL A 249 31.75 -9.88 23.71
N THR A 250 32.34 -9.10 24.62
CA THR A 250 33.00 -9.61 25.82
C THR A 250 31.97 -10.02 26.86
N LYS A 251 32.36 -10.88 27.82
CA LYS A 251 31.51 -11.19 28.97
C LYS A 251 31.19 -9.90 29.75
N GLY A 252 29.90 -9.65 29.98
CA GLY A 252 29.42 -8.41 30.61
C GLY A 252 29.17 -7.28 29.61
N GLU A 253 29.13 -7.56 28.31
CA GLU A 253 28.77 -6.56 27.29
C GLU A 253 27.44 -6.92 26.61
N ARG A 254 26.65 -5.91 26.28
CA ARG A 254 25.39 -6.06 25.55
C ARG A 254 25.37 -5.16 24.31
N PRO A 255 25.32 -5.75 23.11
CA PRO A 255 25.19 -4.97 21.89
C PRO A 255 23.74 -4.48 21.72
N TYR A 256 23.59 -3.25 21.23
CA TYR A 256 22.30 -2.70 20.81
C TYR A 256 22.50 -1.76 19.62
N VAL A 257 21.43 -1.52 18.88
CA VAL A 257 21.42 -0.54 17.79
C VAL A 257 20.79 0.74 18.32
N ASP A 258 21.51 1.86 18.25
CA ASP A 258 20.99 3.15 18.70
C ASP A 258 19.99 3.74 17.69
N LYS A 259 19.42 4.92 18.03
CA LYS A 259 18.45 5.61 17.17
C LYS A 259 19.02 6.05 15.81
N TYR A 260 20.34 6.13 15.68
CA TYR A 260 21.05 6.47 14.44
C TYR A 260 21.42 5.23 13.63
N GLY A 261 21.04 4.04 14.08
CA GLY A 261 21.32 2.76 13.42
C GLY A 261 22.74 2.25 13.62
N MET A 262 23.52 2.88 14.53
CA MET A 262 24.86 2.41 14.85
C MET A 262 24.82 1.31 15.89
N LEU A 263 25.68 0.31 15.69
CA LEU A 263 25.92 -0.73 16.68
C LEU A 263 26.73 -0.14 17.84
N ARG A 264 26.15 -0.20 19.03
CA ARG A 264 26.76 0.21 20.30
C ARG A 264 26.88 -1.00 21.21
N ILE A 265 27.83 -0.93 22.14
CA ILE A 265 28.06 -1.96 23.14
C ILE A 265 28.01 -1.28 24.50
N ASP A 266 27.06 -1.68 25.34
CA ASP A 266 26.97 -1.26 26.74
C ASP A 266 27.66 -2.29 27.63
N ARG A 267 28.30 -1.84 28.72
CA ARG A 267 28.74 -2.73 29.81
C ARG A 267 27.57 -2.98 30.76
N VAL A 268 27.33 -4.25 31.08
CA VAL A 268 26.27 -4.78 31.96
C VAL A 268 26.87 -5.31 33.24
#